data_AF-L8TQN7-F1
#
_entry.id   AF-L8TQN7-F1
#
_cell.length_a   1.000
_cell.length_b   1.000
_cell.length_c   1.000
_cell.angle_alpha   90.00
_cell.angle_beta   90.00
_cell.angle_gamma   90.00
#
_symmetry.space_group_name_H-M   'P 1'
#
loop_
_entity.id
_entity.type
_entity.pdbx_description
1 polymer ?
#
loop_
_entity_poly.entity_id
_entity_poly.type
_entity_poly.pdbx_seq_one_letter_code
_entity_poly.pdbx_strand_id
1 'polypeptide(L)'
;MLEDLGIADIVNSRATFVEEGSTASALIDGRAVLAVQQISELKLVPEVNFLGPLPAAVQRYTEFSTYLCNKTADKYLATALFNFLSSSLARSAYAAAGLQAF
;
A
#
# COMPACT_ATOMS: atom_id res chain seq x y z
N MET A 1 -2.69 -2.61 -17.43
CA MET A 1 -3.38 -1.35 -17.05
C MET A 1 -3.09 -0.24 -18.06
N LEU A 2 -1.87 0.28 -18.15
CA LEU A 2 -1.59 1.41 -19.07
C LEU A 2 -1.81 1.03 -20.55
N GLU A 3 -1.45 -0.22 -20.91
CA GLU A 3 -1.77 -0.85 -22.19
C GLU A 3 -3.28 -0.88 -22.45
N ASP A 4 -4.05 -1.40 -21.49
CA ASP A 4 -5.52 -1.52 -21.58
C ASP A 4 -6.22 -0.15 -21.73
N LEU A 5 -5.59 0.91 -21.22
CA LEU A 5 -6.07 2.29 -21.33
C LEU A 5 -5.59 3.00 -22.62
N GLY A 6 -4.68 2.40 -23.39
CA GLY A 6 -4.11 2.99 -24.60
C GLY A 6 -3.20 4.20 -24.36
N ILE A 7 -2.62 4.32 -23.15
CA ILE A 7 -1.77 5.47 -22.75
C ILE A 7 -0.34 5.07 -22.39
N ALA A 8 0.04 3.82 -22.63
CA ALA A 8 1.35 3.28 -22.23
C ALA A 8 2.51 4.13 -22.76
N ASP A 9 2.56 4.41 -24.06
CA ASP A 9 3.65 5.19 -24.67
C ASP A 9 3.74 6.61 -24.11
N ILE A 10 2.59 7.27 -23.91
CA ILE A 10 2.52 8.64 -23.40
C ILE A 10 3.10 8.70 -21.98
N VAL A 11 2.66 7.77 -21.12
CA VAL A 11 3.12 7.70 -19.73
C VAL A 11 4.60 7.29 -19.67
N ASN A 12 4.99 6.23 -20.37
CA ASN A 12 6.35 5.68 -20.33
C ASN A 12 7.39 6.65 -20.89
N SER A 13 7.03 7.51 -21.85
CA SER A 13 7.94 8.54 -22.39
C SER A 13 8.34 9.62 -21.36
N ARG A 14 7.62 9.72 -20.23
CA ARG A 14 7.85 10.73 -19.17
C ARG A 14 7.93 10.12 -17.77
N ALA A 15 7.92 8.79 -17.66
CA ALA A 15 7.86 8.11 -16.38
C ALA A 15 9.20 8.26 -15.63
N THR A 16 9.11 8.61 -14.35
CA THR A 16 10.24 8.56 -13.43
C THR A 16 10.15 7.25 -12.65
N PHE A 17 11.10 6.34 -12.88
CA PHE A 17 11.18 5.09 -12.13
C PHE A 17 11.85 5.31 -10.78
N VAL A 18 11.26 4.72 -9.74
CA VAL A 18 11.84 4.66 -8.39
C VAL A 18 12.10 3.18 -8.11
N GLU A 19 13.37 2.80 -8.02
CA GLU A 19 13.78 1.39 -7.89
C GLU A 19 13.40 0.81 -6.52
N GLU A 20 13.54 1.61 -5.45
CA GLU A 20 13.25 1.20 -4.09
C GLU A 20 12.53 2.30 -3.30
N GLY A 21 11.66 1.87 -2.38
CA GLY A 21 10.95 2.76 -1.46
C GLY A 21 9.73 3.46 -2.07
N SER A 22 9.37 4.61 -1.50
CA SER A 22 8.16 5.33 -1.88
C SER A 22 8.38 6.21 -3.11
N THR A 23 7.50 6.08 -4.09
CA THR A 23 7.37 6.97 -5.27
C THR A 23 7.13 8.43 -4.88
N ALA A 24 6.59 8.69 -3.68
CA ALA A 24 6.45 10.04 -3.13
C ALA A 24 7.80 10.76 -2.96
N SER A 25 8.92 10.03 -2.85
CA SER A 25 10.26 10.63 -2.81
C SER A 25 10.57 11.46 -4.05
N ALA A 26 10.07 11.05 -5.22
CA ALA A 26 10.26 11.78 -6.48
C ALA A 26 9.48 13.11 -6.51
N LEU A 27 8.47 13.27 -5.65
CA LEU A 27 7.78 14.56 -5.47
C LEU A 27 8.63 15.51 -4.62
N ILE A 28 9.27 14.97 -3.58
CA ILE A 28 10.07 15.75 -2.62
C ILE A 28 11.33 16.32 -3.30
N ASP A 29 12.01 15.49 -4.12
CA ASP A 29 13.22 15.92 -4.84
C ASP A 29 12.94 16.58 -6.20
N GLY A 30 11.67 16.68 -6.60
CA GLY A 30 11.22 17.40 -7.78
C GLY A 30 11.37 16.65 -9.11
N ARG A 31 11.72 15.35 -9.10
CA ARG A 31 11.80 14.52 -10.33
C ARG A 31 10.43 14.13 -10.90
N ALA A 32 9.36 14.29 -10.14
CA ALA A 32 7.99 14.02 -10.57
C ALA A 32 7.01 15.04 -9.98
N VAL A 33 5.87 15.20 -10.65
CA VAL A 33 4.74 16.03 -10.16
C VAL A 33 3.54 15.20 -9.72
N LEU A 34 3.54 13.89 -10.02
CA LEU A 34 2.52 12.93 -9.62
C LEU A 34 3.20 11.61 -9.26
N ALA A 35 2.72 10.95 -8.20
CA ALA A 35 3.18 9.64 -7.75
C ALA A 35 2.01 8.67 -7.67
N VAL A 36 2.23 7.42 -8.09
CA VAL A 36 1.23 6.34 -8.05
C VAL A 36 1.86 5.14 -7.37
N GLN A 37 1.29 4.72 -6.24
CA GLN A 37 1.71 3.56 -5.46
C GLN A 37 0.58 3.09 -4.54
N GLN A 38 0.79 2.01 -3.79
CA GLN A 38 -0.12 1.56 -2.74
C GLN A 38 -0.38 2.69 -1.74
N ILE A 39 -1.66 2.87 -1.39
CA ILE A 39 -2.11 3.94 -0.46
C ILE A 39 -1.37 3.85 0.88
N SER A 40 -1.12 2.64 1.37
CA SER A 40 -0.44 2.42 2.64
C SER A 40 1.01 2.90 2.65
N GLU A 41 1.66 2.96 1.49
CA GLU A 41 3.02 3.47 1.37
C GLU A 41 3.04 4.99 1.21
N LEU A 42 2.11 5.54 0.42
CA LEU A 42 1.99 6.99 0.24
C LEU A 42 1.65 7.71 1.55
N LYS A 43 0.79 7.11 2.39
CA LYS A 43 0.41 7.68 3.69
C LYS A 43 1.54 7.72 4.72
N LEU A 44 2.63 7.00 4.50
CA LEU A 44 3.80 7.05 5.39
C LEU A 44 4.71 8.25 5.12
N VAL A 45 4.45 9.03 4.06
CA VAL A 45 5.21 10.21 3.69
C VAL A 45 4.37 11.46 4.00
N PRO A 46 4.49 12.05 5.20
CA PRO A 46 3.62 13.15 5.64
C PRO A 46 3.76 14.44 4.81
N GLU A 47 4.86 14.60 4.09
CA GLU A 47 5.16 15.78 3.29
C GLU A 47 4.34 15.88 2.00
N VAL A 48 3.74 14.77 1.55
CA VAL A 48 2.97 14.75 0.29
C VAL A 48 1.47 14.80 0.52
N ASN A 49 0.76 15.48 -0.39
CA ASN A 49 -0.69 15.54 -0.35
C ASN A 49 -1.31 14.32 -1.04
N PHE A 50 -2.05 13.51 -0.28
CA PHE A 50 -2.77 12.35 -0.83
C PHE A 50 -4.03 12.79 -1.58
N LEU A 51 -4.07 12.56 -2.89
CA LEU A 51 -5.20 12.97 -3.74
C LEU A 51 -6.40 12.02 -3.69
N GLY A 52 -6.18 10.75 -3.31
CA GLY A 52 -7.23 9.74 -3.28
C GLY A 52 -6.89 8.46 -4.03
N PRO A 53 -7.76 7.44 -3.96
CA PRO A 53 -7.61 6.19 -4.72
C PRO A 53 -7.81 6.42 -6.23
N LEU A 54 -7.26 5.52 -7.04
CA LEU A 54 -7.57 5.48 -8.46
C LEU A 54 -9.06 5.12 -8.69
N PRO A 55 -9.64 5.47 -9.87
CA PRO A 55 -10.97 5.02 -10.24
C PRO A 55 -11.10 3.49 -10.15
N ALA A 56 -12.28 3.01 -9.72
CA ALA A 56 -12.52 1.59 -9.46
C ALA A 56 -12.15 0.66 -10.63
N ALA A 57 -12.34 1.10 -11.87
CA ALA A 57 -12.02 0.33 -13.08
C ALA A 57 -10.52 -0.01 -13.23
N VAL A 58 -9.64 0.79 -12.61
CA VAL A 58 -8.18 0.65 -12.73
C VAL A 58 -7.51 0.47 -11.37
N GLN A 59 -8.26 0.56 -10.28
CA GLN A 59 -7.76 0.36 -8.93
C GLN A 59 -7.40 -1.11 -8.70
N ARG A 60 -6.29 -1.34 -8.00
CA ARG A 60 -5.84 -2.68 -7.61
C ARG A 60 -5.71 -2.75 -6.10
N TYR A 61 -6.21 -3.85 -5.54
CA TYR A 61 -6.15 -4.13 -4.12
C TYR A 61 -5.13 -5.23 -3.87
N THR A 62 -4.30 -5.04 -2.85
CA THR A 62 -3.42 -6.07 -2.30
C THR A 62 -4.05 -6.54 -1.00
N GLU A 63 -4.37 -7.83 -0.93
CA GLU A 63 -4.91 -8.43 0.27
C GLU A 63 -3.78 -8.99 1.14
N PHE A 64 -3.81 -8.65 2.42
CA PHE A 64 -2.92 -9.22 3.43
C PHE A 64 -3.75 -10.10 4.35
N SER A 65 -3.30 -11.33 4.53
CA SER A 65 -3.98 -12.30 5.40
C SER A 65 -2.99 -12.86 6.42
N THR A 66 -3.50 -13.15 7.62
CA THR A 66 -2.75 -13.87 8.65
C THR A 66 -3.29 -15.29 8.76
N TYR A 67 -2.40 -16.25 9.02
CA TYR A 67 -2.77 -17.64 9.22
C TYR A 67 -2.03 -18.21 10.43
N LEU A 68 -2.74 -18.98 11.26
CA LEU A 68 -2.14 -19.67 12.39
C LEU A 68 -1.51 -20.99 11.91
N CYS A 69 -0.19 -21.08 11.92
CA CYS A 69 0.52 -22.29 11.50
C CYS A 69 0.21 -23.48 12.44
N ASN A 70 -0.15 -24.63 11.85
CA ASN A 70 -0.38 -25.87 12.60
C ASN A 70 0.89 -26.43 13.26
N LYS A 71 2.07 -26.11 12.70
CA LYS A 71 3.38 -26.49 13.25
C LYS A 71 4.02 -25.27 13.92
N THR A 72 3.64 -25.03 15.17
CA THR A 72 4.21 -23.97 16.01
C THR A 72 4.90 -24.58 17.22
N ALA A 73 6.05 -24.03 17.60
CA ALA A 73 6.75 -24.41 18.83
C ALA A 73 5.94 -24.03 20.08
N ASP A 74 5.15 -22.95 19.99
CA ASP A 74 4.27 -22.49 21.05
C ASP A 74 2.90 -22.11 20.47
N LYS A 75 1.89 -22.95 20.76
CA LYS A 75 0.53 -22.72 20.27
C LYS A 75 -0.15 -21.55 20.99
N TYR A 76 0.16 -21.35 22.27
CA TYR A 76 -0.45 -20.29 23.06
C TYR A 76 0.01 -18.92 22.55
N LEU A 77 1.31 -18.71 22.40
CA LEU A 77 1.86 -17.44 21.91
C LEU A 77 1.45 -17.14 20.46
N ALA A 78 1.46 -18.15 19.59
CA ALA A 78 1.00 -17.98 18.21
C ALA A 78 -0.48 -17.58 18.13
N THR A 79 -1.33 -18.20 18.95
CA THR A 79 -2.75 -17.85 19.05
C THR A 79 -2.93 -16.44 19.62
N ALA A 80 -2.15 -16.06 20.63
CA ALA A 80 -2.19 -14.72 21.22
C ALA A 80 -1.83 -13.63 20.19
N LEU A 81 -0.77 -13.83 19.41
CA LEU A 81 -0.39 -12.91 18.33
C LEU A 81 -1.46 -12.84 17.23
N PHE A 82 -1.99 -13.98 16.79
CA PHE A 82 -3.08 -14.02 15.80
C PHE A 82 -4.28 -13.20 16.25
N ASN A 83 -4.74 -13.42 17.50
CA ASN A 83 -5.84 -12.66 18.08
C ASN A 83 -5.53 -11.16 18.22
N PHE A 84 -4.29 -10.81 18.58
CA PHE A 84 -3.85 -9.42 18.67
C PHE A 84 -3.91 -8.72 17.31
N LEU A 85 -3.44 -9.36 16.23
CA LEU A 85 -3.50 -8.81 14.88
C LEU A 85 -4.94 -8.62 14.38
N SER A 86 -5.91 -9.35 14.95
CA SER A 86 -7.35 -9.18 14.68
C SER A 86 -8.07 -8.21 15.64
N SER A 87 -7.38 -7.66 16.64
CA SER A 87 -7.97 -6.79 17.66
C SER A 87 -8.42 -5.42 17.12
N SER A 88 -9.28 -4.73 17.86
CA SER A 88 -9.69 -3.36 17.53
C SER A 88 -8.51 -2.39 17.47
N LEU A 89 -7.51 -2.58 18.33
CA LEU A 89 -6.29 -1.77 18.33
C LEU A 89 -5.51 -1.94 17.01
N ALA A 90 -5.30 -3.19 16.58
CA ALA A 90 -4.62 -3.47 15.32
C ALA A 90 -5.42 -2.93 14.12
N ARG A 91 -6.75 -3.09 14.11
CA ARG A 91 -7.63 -2.53 13.07
C ARG A 91 -7.52 -1.01 12.96
N SER A 92 -7.47 -0.29 14.08
CA SER A 92 -7.25 1.15 14.10
C SER A 92 -5.88 1.54 13.54
N ALA A 93 -4.84 0.77 13.87
CA ALA A 93 -3.50 0.98 13.31
C ALA A 93 -3.46 0.77 11.78
N TYR A 94 -4.13 -0.27 11.28
CA TYR A 94 -4.27 -0.52 9.85
C TYR A 94 -4.98 0.64 9.13
N ALA A 95 -6.10 1.12 9.68
CA ALA A 95 -6.84 2.24 9.11
C ALA A 95 -6.01 3.53 9.07
N ALA A 96 -5.27 3.82 10.16
CA ALA A 96 -4.34 4.95 10.22
C ALA A 96 -3.25 4.85 9.14
N ALA A 97 -2.74 3.64 8.90
CA ALA A 97 -1.77 3.35 7.84
C ALA A 97 -2.39 3.21 6.44
N GLY A 98 -3.69 3.46 6.24
CA GLY A 98 -4.33 3.40 4.92
C GLY A 98 -4.73 2.01 4.42
N LEU A 99 -4.73 1.01 5.30
CA LEU A 99 -5.24 -0.33 5.04
C LEU A 99 -6.71 -0.42 5.45
N GLN A 100 -7.45 -1.31 4.79
CA GLN A 100 -8.83 -1.64 5.16
C GLN A 100 -8.82 -2.99 5.88
N ALA A 101 -9.33 -3.03 7.11
CA ALA A 101 -9.44 -4.25 7.90
C ALA A 101 -10.89 -4.72 7.93
N PHE A 102 -11.17 -5.86 7.27
CA PHE A 102 -12.50 -6.48 7.20
C PHE A 102 -12.77 -7.46 8.36
#